data_AF-A0A7V3XD15-F1
#
_entry.id   AF-A0A7V3XD15-F1
#
_cell.length_a   1.000
_cell.length_b   1.000
_cell.length_c   1.000
_cell.angle_alpha   90.00
_cell.angle_beta   90.00
_cell.angle_gamma   90.00
#
_symmetry.space_group_name_H-M   'P 1'
#
loop_
_entity.id
_entity.type
_entity.pdbx_description
1 polymer ?
#
loop_
_entity_poly.entity_id
_entity_poly.type
_entity_poly.pdbx_seq_one_letter_code
_entity_poly.pdbx_strand_id
1 'polypeptide(L)'
;MEQNPPEPNSDLREPSPPDTGAPQADPDLMIDHLSYEETKDYVWRFVLAEKTTENSLRQKEQDLEQWKRRVALAQHAQDPTLTEAAQNQVKRLELEIENLKSEYAQLRHKNAILTEKLKLKAAQTPSVDAHQLLAELEMMADTEEHQLRNKLHQKEIEDELEKLKSRLKPPGAEGNPDK
;
A
#
# COMPACT_ATOMS: atom_id res chain seq x y z
N MET A 1 34.04 45.27 57.97
CA MET A 1 32.82 44.50 58.27
C MET A 1 31.88 44.75 57.10
N GLU A 2 31.83 43.81 56.16
CA GLU A 2 30.87 43.86 55.04
C GLU A 2 30.28 42.46 54.96
N GLN A 3 29.00 42.37 55.34
CA GLN A 3 28.24 41.14 55.34
C GLN A 3 27.71 40.90 53.92
N ASN A 4 28.11 39.78 53.32
CA ASN A 4 27.51 39.31 52.08
C ASN A 4 26.31 38.42 52.43
N PRO A 5 25.08 38.68 51.92
CA PRO A 5 23.95 37.81 52.17
C PRO A 5 24.04 36.53 51.31
N PRO A 6 23.51 35.39 51.78
CA PRO A 6 23.47 34.16 51.00
C PRO A 6 22.40 34.23 49.90
N GLU A 7 22.76 33.79 48.70
CA GLU A 7 21.82 33.64 47.58
C GLU A 7 20.77 32.56 47.88
N PRO A 8 19.49 32.76 47.53
CA PRO A 8 18.48 31.74 47.68
C PRO A 8 18.63 30.67 46.59
N ASN A 9 18.82 29.43 47.02
CA ASN A 9 18.71 28.23 46.18
C ASN A 9 17.38 28.25 45.41
N SER A 10 17.47 28.57 44.12
CA SER A 10 16.36 28.52 43.18
C SER A 10 16.27 27.12 42.59
N ASP A 11 16.13 26.12 43.45
CA ASP A 11 15.88 24.73 43.07
C ASP A 11 14.38 24.45 43.21
N LEU A 12 13.59 25.16 42.38
CA LEU A 12 12.20 24.83 42.10
C LEU A 12 12.11 24.46 40.62
N ARG A 13 12.77 23.34 40.27
CA ARG A 13 12.51 22.67 39.00
C ARG A 13 11.15 21.99 39.14
N GLU A 14 10.09 22.68 38.69
CA GLU A 14 8.77 22.08 38.59
C GLU A 14 8.88 20.72 37.87
N PRO A 15 8.26 19.65 38.39
CA PRO A 15 8.19 18.40 37.66
C PRO A 15 7.44 18.66 36.35
N SER A 16 8.10 18.44 35.22
CA SER A 16 7.44 18.47 33.92
C SER A 16 6.19 17.58 33.98
N PRO A 17 5.03 18.04 33.48
CA PRO A 17 3.83 17.22 33.50
C PRO A 17 4.11 15.91 32.77
N PRO A 18 3.54 14.78 33.24
CA PRO A 18 3.67 13.51 32.55
C PRO A 18 3.16 13.70 31.13
N ASP A 19 3.97 13.29 30.16
CA ASP A 19 3.61 13.17 28.76
C ASP A 19 2.40 12.25 28.68
N THR A 20 1.19 12.82 28.77
CA THR A 20 -0.05 12.11 28.48
C THR A 20 0.00 11.79 27.00
N GLY A 21 0.49 10.59 26.70
CA GLY A 21 0.45 9.96 25.38
C GLY A 21 -0.98 9.85 24.89
N ALA A 22 -1.55 10.97 24.47
CA ALA A 22 -2.76 10.99 23.68
C ALA A 22 -2.50 10.08 22.48
N PRO A 23 -3.41 9.13 22.16
CA PRO A 23 -3.25 8.30 20.98
C PRO A 23 -3.12 9.24 19.78
N GLN A 24 -1.92 9.29 19.19
CA GLN A 24 -1.71 10.04 17.96
C GLN A 24 -2.67 9.46 16.94
N ALA A 25 -3.57 10.31 16.44
CA ALA A 25 -4.52 9.91 15.42
C ALA A 25 -3.73 9.54 14.15
N ASP A 26 -3.94 8.33 13.65
CA ASP A 26 -3.28 7.83 12.45
C ASP A 26 -3.69 8.69 11.25
N PRO A 27 -2.75 9.40 10.58
CA PRO A 27 -3.05 10.30 9.48
C PRO A 27 -3.72 9.58 8.30
N ASP A 28 -3.41 8.28 8.11
CA ASP A 28 -3.98 7.49 7.02
C ASP A 28 -5.49 7.24 7.19
N LEU A 29 -6.02 7.44 8.40
CA LEU A 29 -7.44 7.23 8.71
C LEU A 29 -8.26 8.54 8.67
N MET A 30 -7.62 9.70 8.41
CA MET A 30 -8.25 11.02 8.45
C MET A 30 -8.93 11.41 7.14
N ILE A 31 -9.90 10.61 6.68
CA ILE A 31 -10.62 10.80 5.41
C ILE A 31 -11.94 11.58 5.54
N ASP A 32 -12.23 12.14 6.72
CA ASP A 32 -13.56 12.68 7.02
C ASP A 32 -13.89 13.93 6.18
N HIS A 33 -12.87 14.69 5.77
CA HIS A 33 -12.98 15.89 4.93
C HIS A 33 -13.13 15.60 3.43
N LEU A 34 -12.91 14.36 2.99
CA LEU A 34 -13.01 13.96 1.58
C LEU A 34 -14.47 13.75 1.16
N SER A 35 -14.77 14.00 -0.10
CA SER A 35 -16.04 13.58 -0.71
C SER A 35 -16.16 12.05 -0.75
N TYR A 36 -17.36 11.55 -1.05
CA TYR A 36 -17.58 10.10 -1.17
C TYR A 36 -16.69 9.46 -2.24
N GLU A 37 -16.64 10.05 -3.44
CA GLU A 37 -15.79 9.57 -4.55
C GLU A 37 -14.30 9.60 -4.18
N GLU A 38 -13.81 10.69 -3.60
CA GLU A 38 -12.41 10.78 -3.14
C GLU A 38 -12.10 9.75 -2.04
N THR A 39 -13.04 9.53 -1.13
CA THR A 39 -12.90 8.51 -0.09
C THR A 39 -12.82 7.11 -0.70
N LYS A 40 -13.69 6.82 -1.68
CA LYS A 40 -13.73 5.54 -2.40
C LYS A 40 -12.39 5.28 -3.10
N ASP A 41 -11.89 6.23 -3.86
CA ASP A 41 -10.59 6.14 -4.54
C ASP A 41 -9.44 5.97 -3.54
N TYR A 42 -9.52 6.63 -2.39
CA TYR A 42 -8.52 6.49 -1.33
C TYR A 42 -8.54 5.08 -0.73
N VAL A 43 -9.71 4.58 -0.32
CA VAL A 43 -9.87 3.20 0.21
C VAL A 43 -9.39 2.19 -0.82
N TRP A 44 -9.69 2.39 -2.11
CA TRP A 44 -9.26 1.51 -3.19
C TRP A 44 -7.73 1.35 -3.24
N ARG A 45 -6.97 2.45 -3.05
CA ARG A 45 -5.51 2.39 -3.04
C ARG A 45 -4.98 1.55 -1.88
N PHE A 46 -5.61 1.60 -0.71
CA PHE A 46 -5.21 0.78 0.44
C PHE A 46 -5.59 -0.69 0.28
N VAL A 47 -6.76 -1.00 -0.29
CA VAL A 47 -7.14 -2.38 -0.63
C VAL A 47 -6.16 -2.97 -1.63
N LEU A 48 -5.78 -2.19 -2.65
CA LEU A 48 -4.78 -2.61 -3.62
C LEU A 48 -3.39 -2.82 -2.98
N ALA A 49 -2.97 -1.92 -2.10
CA ALA A 49 -1.73 -2.08 -1.36
C ALA A 49 -1.75 -3.38 -0.53
N GLU A 50 -2.82 -3.64 0.23
CA GLU A 50 -2.98 -4.88 1.00
C GLU A 50 -2.83 -6.12 0.12
N LYS A 51 -3.51 -6.16 -1.03
CA LYS A 51 -3.45 -7.29 -1.96
C LYS A 51 -2.06 -7.48 -2.60
N THR A 52 -1.40 -6.38 -2.93
CA THR A 52 -0.04 -6.42 -3.48
C THR A 52 0.95 -6.96 -2.43
N THR A 53 0.81 -6.54 -1.18
CA THR A 53 1.61 -7.03 -0.05
C THR A 53 1.29 -8.49 0.26
N GLU A 54 0.02 -8.92 0.20
CA GLU A 54 -0.39 -10.34 0.34
C GLU A 54 0.26 -11.24 -0.72
N ASN A 55 0.22 -10.82 -1.99
CA ASN A 55 0.84 -11.56 -3.09
C ASN A 55 2.37 -11.62 -2.95
N SER A 56 2.98 -10.51 -2.52
CA SER A 56 4.43 -10.46 -2.26
C SER A 56 4.82 -11.39 -1.12
N LEU A 57 4.04 -11.43 -0.04
CA LEU A 57 4.22 -12.37 1.08
C LEU A 57 4.21 -13.82 0.57
N ARG A 58 3.17 -14.19 -0.19
CA ARG A 58 3.00 -15.55 -0.73
C ARG A 58 4.19 -15.95 -1.60
N GLN A 59 4.67 -15.05 -2.47
CA GLN A 59 5.84 -15.31 -3.31
C GLN A 59 7.10 -15.53 -2.45
N LYS A 60 7.32 -14.71 -1.43
CA LYS A 60 8.49 -14.83 -0.55
C LYS A 60 8.46 -16.10 0.28
N GLU A 61 7.28 -16.53 0.73
CA GLU A 61 7.11 -17.81 1.42
C GLU A 61 7.44 -19.01 0.50
N GLN A 62 7.06 -18.96 -0.78
CA GLN A 62 7.46 -19.97 -1.76
C GLN A 62 8.97 -19.98 -2.01
N ASP A 63 9.57 -18.80 -2.14
CA ASP A 63 11.03 -18.66 -2.31
C ASP A 63 11.77 -19.22 -1.09
N LEU A 64 11.28 -18.94 0.13
CA LEU A 64 11.84 -19.46 1.37
C LEU A 64 11.86 -20.99 1.38
N GLU A 65 10.74 -21.63 1.01
CA GLU A 65 10.66 -23.09 0.94
C GLU A 65 11.58 -23.67 -0.16
N GLN A 66 11.78 -22.96 -1.26
CA GLN A 66 12.79 -23.34 -2.26
C GLN A 66 14.21 -23.26 -1.68
N TRP A 67 14.54 -22.20 -0.95
CA TRP A 67 15.86 -22.01 -0.36
C TRP A 67 16.15 -22.99 0.79
N LYS A 68 15.16 -23.33 1.62
CA LYS A 68 15.29 -24.39 2.63
C LYS A 68 15.64 -25.74 1.99
N ARG A 69 15.01 -26.08 0.86
CA ARG A 69 15.38 -27.28 0.08
C ARG A 69 16.82 -27.21 -0.45
N ARG A 70 17.27 -26.03 -0.90
CA ARG A 70 18.67 -25.83 -1.33
C ARG A 70 19.67 -25.99 -0.18
N VAL A 71 19.34 -25.52 1.02
CA VAL A 71 20.15 -25.76 2.23
C VAL A 71 20.30 -27.26 2.48
N ALA A 72 19.20 -28.01 2.46
CA ALA A 72 19.23 -29.47 2.67
C ALA A 72 20.09 -30.19 1.61
N LEU A 73 20.00 -29.76 0.34
CA LEU A 73 20.83 -30.31 -0.74
C LEU A 73 22.32 -29.99 -0.54
N ALA A 74 22.66 -28.76 -0.15
CA ALA A 74 24.05 -28.36 0.10
C ALA A 74 24.65 -29.10 1.31
N GLN A 75 23.85 -29.33 2.35
CA GLN A 75 24.23 -30.12 3.52
C GLN A 75 24.49 -31.58 3.14
N HIS A 76 23.63 -32.17 2.30
CA HIS A 76 23.82 -33.53 1.79
C HIS A 76 25.08 -33.64 0.91
N ALA A 77 25.39 -32.61 0.14
CA ALA A 77 26.61 -32.53 -0.67
C ALA A 77 27.88 -32.25 0.16
N GLN A 78 27.74 -32.01 1.48
CA GLN A 78 28.83 -31.66 2.40
C GLN A 78 29.66 -30.45 1.94
N ASP A 79 29.04 -29.51 1.22
CA ASP A 79 29.68 -28.26 0.84
C ASP A 79 29.35 -27.15 1.87
N PRO A 80 30.30 -26.78 2.74
CA PRO A 80 30.05 -25.79 3.79
C PRO A 80 29.81 -24.39 3.21
N THR A 81 30.44 -24.06 2.08
CA THR A 81 30.33 -22.73 1.47
C THR A 81 28.94 -22.50 0.88
N LEU A 82 28.41 -23.50 0.18
CA LEU A 82 27.04 -23.47 -0.36
C LEU A 82 26.00 -23.51 0.75
N THR A 83 26.27 -24.29 1.81
CA THR A 83 25.38 -24.37 2.98
C THR A 83 25.25 -23.02 3.67
N GLU A 84 26.37 -22.34 3.95
CA GLU A 84 26.38 -21.02 4.58
C GLU A 84 25.68 -19.98 3.72
N ALA A 85 25.99 -19.92 2.43
CA ALA A 85 25.36 -18.98 1.49
C ALA A 85 23.83 -19.17 1.43
N ALA A 86 23.36 -20.43 1.34
CA ALA A 86 21.94 -20.74 1.32
C ALA A 86 21.26 -20.41 2.66
N GLN A 87 21.92 -20.66 3.80
CA GLN A 87 21.40 -20.30 5.13
C GLN A 87 21.28 -18.79 5.32
N ASN A 88 22.25 -18.01 4.85
CA ASN A 88 22.18 -16.55 4.90
C ASN A 88 21.00 -16.02 4.08
N GLN A 89 20.73 -16.63 2.93
CA GLN A 89 19.58 -16.28 2.11
C GLN A 89 18.24 -16.67 2.75
N VAL A 90 18.15 -17.80 3.45
CA VAL A 90 16.99 -18.19 4.26
C VAL A 90 16.71 -17.14 5.33
N LYS A 91 17.73 -16.77 6.13
CA LYS A 91 17.59 -15.74 7.19
C LYS A 91 17.11 -14.40 6.64
N ARG A 92 17.64 -13.98 5.48
CA ARG A 92 17.20 -12.75 4.82
C ARG A 92 15.71 -12.82 4.43
N LEU A 93 15.28 -13.93 3.83
CA LEU A 93 13.88 -14.11 3.44
C LEU A 93 12.96 -14.17 4.65
N GLU A 94 13.36 -14.80 5.75
CA GLU A 94 12.59 -14.82 7.00
C GLU A 94 12.36 -13.41 7.56
N LEU A 95 13.39 -12.55 7.56
CA LEU A 95 13.26 -11.16 7.97
C LEU A 95 12.33 -10.36 7.04
N GLU A 96 12.49 -10.53 5.73
CA GLU A 96 11.62 -9.88 4.73
C GLU A 96 10.15 -10.30 4.91
N ILE A 97 9.90 -11.59 5.15
CA ILE A 97 8.56 -12.12 5.40
C ILE A 97 7.96 -11.52 6.68
N GLU A 98 8.71 -11.44 7.76
CA GLU A 98 8.20 -10.87 9.02
C GLU A 98 7.81 -9.40 8.87
N ASN A 99 8.63 -8.62 8.15
CA ASN A 99 8.32 -7.23 7.83
C ASN A 99 7.04 -7.14 6.99
N LEU A 100 6.90 -7.96 5.95
CA LEU A 100 5.70 -8.01 5.11
C LEU A 100 4.46 -8.45 5.89
N LYS A 101 4.58 -9.36 6.86
CA LYS A 101 3.46 -9.77 7.74
C LYS A 101 2.98 -8.62 8.60
N SER A 102 3.91 -7.89 9.20
CA SER A 102 3.59 -6.69 9.99
C SER A 102 2.90 -5.64 9.12
N GLU A 103 3.44 -5.36 7.94
CA GLU A 103 2.84 -4.41 6.99
C GLU A 103 1.45 -4.85 6.55
N TYR A 104 1.28 -6.11 6.17
CA TYR A 104 -0.01 -6.69 5.79
C TYR A 104 -1.04 -6.57 6.91
N ALA A 105 -0.66 -6.87 8.16
CA ALA A 105 -1.55 -6.74 9.31
C ALA A 105 -1.98 -5.28 9.55
N GLN A 106 -1.06 -4.32 9.39
CA GLN A 106 -1.36 -2.90 9.49
C GLN A 106 -2.31 -2.45 8.38
N LEU A 107 -2.04 -2.82 7.12
CA LEU A 107 -2.90 -2.48 5.97
C LEU A 107 -4.29 -3.07 6.14
N ARG A 108 -4.40 -4.33 6.55
CA ARG A 108 -5.68 -4.99 6.80
C ARG A 108 -6.49 -4.32 7.91
N HIS A 109 -5.82 -3.90 8.98
CA HIS A 109 -6.46 -3.14 10.06
C HIS A 109 -6.98 -1.78 9.55
N LYS A 110 -6.14 -1.04 8.81
CA LYS A 110 -6.52 0.24 8.20
C LYS A 110 -7.68 0.10 7.23
N ASN A 111 -7.64 -0.91 6.36
CA ASN A 111 -8.71 -1.20 5.41
C ASN A 111 -10.04 -1.49 6.11
N ALA A 112 -10.04 -2.29 7.18
CA ALA A 112 -11.26 -2.52 7.95
C ALA A 112 -11.88 -1.20 8.44
N ILE A 113 -11.08 -0.27 8.96
CA ILE A 113 -11.56 1.04 9.43
C ILE A 113 -12.02 1.92 8.26
N LEU A 114 -11.23 2.01 7.19
CA LEU A 114 -11.51 2.84 6.02
C LEU A 114 -12.78 2.37 5.28
N THR A 115 -12.98 1.06 5.14
CA THR A 115 -14.19 0.49 4.54
C THR A 115 -15.43 0.78 5.38
N GLU A 116 -15.35 0.70 6.71
CA GLU A 116 -16.46 1.09 7.58
C GLU A 116 -16.78 2.59 7.45
N LYS A 117 -15.75 3.46 7.43
CA LYS A 117 -15.95 4.89 7.17
C LYS A 117 -16.58 5.18 5.81
N LEU A 118 -16.19 4.45 4.77
CA LEU A 118 -16.77 4.57 3.43
C LEU A 118 -18.25 4.19 3.44
N LYS A 119 -18.64 3.09 4.10
CA LYS A 119 -20.05 2.68 4.27
C LYS A 119 -20.87 3.75 4.98
N LEU A 120 -20.33 4.37 6.03
CA LEU A 120 -21.01 5.45 6.74
C LEU A 120 -21.21 6.69 5.86
N LYS A 121 -20.21 7.06 5.06
CA LYS A 121 -20.32 8.16 4.08
C LYS A 121 -21.32 7.83 2.96
N ALA A 122 -21.36 6.60 2.49
CA ALA A 122 -22.33 6.13 1.51
C ALA A 122 -23.77 6.33 2.01
N ALA A 123 -24.06 5.93 3.26
CA ALA A 123 -25.37 6.08 3.89
C ALA A 123 -25.81 7.55 4.07
N GLN A 124 -24.86 8.49 4.12
CA GLN A 124 -25.12 9.93 4.22
C GLN A 124 -25.31 10.60 2.86
N THR A 125 -25.03 9.91 1.77
CA THR A 125 -25.11 10.45 0.40
C THR A 125 -26.43 10.04 -0.23
N PRO A 126 -27.41 10.96 -0.43
CA PRO A 126 -28.80 10.63 -0.78
C PRO A 126 -29.01 10.10 -2.21
N SER A 127 -27.95 9.87 -2.99
CA SER A 127 -28.01 9.56 -4.42
C SER A 127 -27.41 8.19 -4.80
N VAL A 128 -26.94 7.37 -3.86
CA VAL A 128 -26.26 6.12 -4.21
C VAL A 128 -27.20 4.93 -3.96
N ASP A 129 -27.50 4.17 -5.03
CA ASP A 129 -28.31 2.96 -4.94
C ASP A 129 -27.56 1.92 -4.08
N ALA A 130 -28.18 1.49 -2.97
CA ALA A 130 -27.62 0.57 -2.01
C ALA A 130 -27.24 -0.79 -2.64
N HIS A 131 -27.91 -1.20 -3.71
CA HIS A 131 -27.57 -2.43 -4.44
C HIS A 131 -26.35 -2.27 -5.34
N GLN A 132 -26.21 -1.11 -6.00
CA GLN A 132 -25.01 -0.79 -6.77
C GLN A 132 -23.79 -0.68 -5.84
N LEU A 133 -23.98 -0.13 -4.63
CA LEU A 133 -22.98 -0.04 -3.58
C LEU A 133 -22.49 -1.40 -3.08
N LEU A 134 -23.43 -2.32 -2.80
CA LEU A 134 -23.09 -3.67 -2.34
C LEU A 134 -22.34 -4.43 -3.44
N ALA A 135 -22.82 -4.33 -4.69
CA ALA A 135 -22.16 -4.94 -5.84
C ALA A 135 -20.78 -4.34 -6.08
N GLU A 136 -20.59 -3.03 -5.94
CA GLU A 136 -19.27 -2.39 -6.04
C GLU A 136 -18.34 -2.82 -4.88
N LEU A 137 -18.85 -2.99 -3.66
CA LEU A 137 -18.08 -3.54 -2.53
C LEU A 137 -17.68 -5.01 -2.72
N GLU A 138 -18.57 -5.82 -3.27
CA GLU A 138 -18.30 -7.22 -3.63
C GLU A 138 -17.30 -7.30 -4.79
N MET A 139 -17.44 -6.47 -5.82
CA MET A 139 -16.45 -6.30 -6.89
C MET A 139 -15.12 -5.77 -6.35
N MET A 140 -15.13 -4.94 -5.29
CA MET A 140 -13.90 -4.47 -4.65
C MET A 140 -13.15 -5.58 -3.91
N ALA A 141 -13.80 -6.69 -3.56
CA ALA A 141 -13.15 -7.86 -2.97
C ALA A 141 -12.45 -8.74 -4.03
N ASP A 142 -12.92 -8.73 -5.29
CA ASP A 142 -12.38 -9.50 -6.44
C ASP A 142 -11.42 -8.68 -7.32
N THR A 143 -10.39 -8.12 -6.68
CA THR A 143 -9.45 -7.12 -7.24
C THR A 143 -8.69 -7.54 -8.51
N GLU A 144 -8.44 -8.84 -8.75
CA GLU A 144 -7.63 -9.30 -9.89
C GLU A 144 -8.38 -9.18 -11.23
N GLU A 145 -9.69 -9.47 -11.23
CA GLU A 145 -10.53 -9.33 -12.41
C GLU A 145 -10.71 -7.85 -12.78
N HIS A 146 -10.83 -6.98 -11.78
CA HIS A 146 -11.07 -5.55 -11.98
C HIS A 146 -9.84 -4.81 -12.52
N GLN A 147 -8.63 -5.15 -12.06
CA GLN A 147 -7.39 -4.61 -12.64
C GLN A 147 -7.20 -5.03 -14.08
N LEU A 148 -7.54 -6.28 -14.41
CA LEU A 148 -7.48 -6.78 -15.78
C LEU A 148 -8.50 -6.06 -16.67
N ARG A 149 -9.73 -5.87 -16.18
CA ARG A 149 -10.79 -5.15 -16.90
C ARG A 149 -10.43 -3.69 -17.18
N ASN A 150 -9.90 -2.98 -16.20
CA ASN A 150 -9.49 -1.58 -16.38
C ASN A 150 -8.32 -1.45 -17.38
N LYS A 151 -7.36 -2.39 -17.35
CA LYS A 151 -6.28 -2.43 -18.34
C LYS A 151 -6.78 -2.74 -19.75
N LEU A 152 -7.78 -3.62 -19.88
CA LEU A 152 -8.41 -3.92 -21.16
C LEU A 152 -9.18 -2.71 -21.70
N HIS A 153 -9.95 -2.04 -20.85
CA HIS A 153 -10.72 -0.87 -21.27
C HIS A 153 -9.84 0.32 -21.65
N GLN A 154 -8.75 0.54 -20.90
CA GLN A 154 -7.74 1.54 -21.25
C GLN A 154 -7.10 1.25 -22.61
N LYS A 155 -6.81 -0.02 -22.91
CA LYS A 155 -6.28 -0.45 -24.20
C LYS A 155 -7.29 -0.27 -25.33
N GLU A 156 -8.57 -0.57 -25.10
CA GLU A 156 -9.64 -0.32 -26.07
C GLU A 156 -9.79 1.17 -26.42
N ILE A 157 -9.72 2.04 -25.41
CA ILE A 157 -9.75 3.50 -25.60
C ILE A 157 -8.52 3.98 -26.40
N GLU A 158 -7.33 3.44 -26.11
CA GLU A 158 -6.11 3.75 -26.86
C GLU A 158 -6.20 3.32 -28.33
N ASP A 159 -6.70 2.11 -28.60
CA ASP A 159 -6.94 1.59 -29.95
C ASP A 159 -7.97 2.43 -30.72
N GLU A 160 -9.04 2.89 -30.06
CA GLU A 160 -10.04 3.78 -30.65
C GLU A 160 -9.47 5.17 -30.96
N LEU A 161 -8.67 5.73 -30.05
CA LEU A 161 -7.97 7.00 -30.26
C LEU A 161 -6.96 6.91 -31.42
N GLU A 162 -6.26 5.79 -31.56
CA GLU A 162 -5.32 5.56 -32.66
C GLU A 162 -6.04 5.43 -34.01
N LYS A 163 -7.18 4.73 -34.04
CA LYS A 163 -8.07 4.68 -35.22
C LYS A 163 -8.62 6.06 -35.59
N LEU A 164 -9.01 6.86 -34.61
CA LEU A 164 -9.47 8.23 -34.84
C LEU A 164 -8.34 9.12 -35.35
N LYS A 165 -7.13 9.04 -34.78
CA LYS A 165 -5.94 9.77 -35.26
C LYS A 165 -5.57 9.40 -36.69
N SER A 166 -5.69 8.12 -37.05
CA SER A 166 -5.41 7.63 -38.41
C SER A 166 -6.43 8.15 -39.42
N ARG A 167 -7.69 8.30 -39.01
CA ARG A 167 -8.76 8.90 -39.83
C ARG A 167 -8.67 10.43 -39.92
N LEU A 168 -8.08 11.08 -38.92
CA LEU A 168 -7.88 12.53 -38.87
C LEU A 168 -6.57 12.99 -39.51
N LYS A 169 -5.63 12.08 -39.86
CA LYS A 169 -4.44 12.43 -40.63
C LYS A 169 -4.87 12.73 -42.08
N PRO A 170 -4.87 13.99 -42.54
CA PRO A 170 -5.29 14.30 -43.90
C PRO A 170 -4.29 13.67 -44.90
N PRO A 171 -4.75 13.09 -46.03
CA PRO A 171 -3.87 12.68 -47.10
C PRO A 171 -3.37 13.94 -47.82
N GLY A 172 -2.26 14.52 -47.35
CA GLY A 172 -1.73 15.73 -48.00
C GLY A 172 -0.55 16.43 -47.35
N ALA A 173 0.19 15.80 -46.45
CA ALA A 173 1.37 16.42 -45.84
C ALA A 173 2.58 15.49 -45.87
N GLU A 174 3.01 15.08 -47.06
CA GLU A 174 4.37 14.58 -47.29
C GLU A 174 4.76 14.73 -48.76
N GLY A 175 5.71 15.62 -49.03
CA GLY A 175 6.68 15.51 -50.12
C GLY A 175 6.29 16.02 -51.51
N ASN A 176 6.67 17.27 -51.82
CA ASN A 176 7.09 17.62 -53.18
C ASN A 176 8.64 17.57 -53.23
N PRO A 177 9.25 16.50 -53.77
CA PRO A 177 10.62 16.56 -54.28
C PRO A 177 10.59 16.85 -55.80
N ASP A 178 11.49 17.74 -56.22
CA ASP A 178 11.88 18.05 -57.61
C ASP A 178 10.92 18.87 -58.50
N LYS A 179 11.24 20.18 -58.62
CA LYS A 179 11.59 20.83 -59.90
C LYS A 179 12.29 22.16 -59.70
#